data_AF-A0A5C8IZB1-F1
#
_entry.id   AF-A0A5C8IZB1-F1
#
_cell.length_a   1.000
_cell.length_b   1.000
_cell.length_c   1.000
_cell.angle_alpha   90.00
_cell.angle_beta   90.00
_cell.angle_gamma   90.00
#
_symmetry.space_group_name_H-M   'P 1'
#
loop_
_entity.id
_entity.type
_entity.pdbx_description
1 polymer ?
#
loop_
_entity_poly.entity_id
_entity_poly.type
_entity_poly.pdbx_seq_one_letter_code
_entity_poly.pdbx_strand_id
1 'polypeptide(L)'
;MTTDTETQQITHVAISYAGRIWSLPAPNRHHDVIRFIAKETGSGLYGPHSEGFLTENGTYLDRLSARWLAESTGQFKRAAGGTQSPHLFSEDLW
;
A
#
# COMPACT_ATOMS: atom_id res chain seq x y z
N MET A 1 -17.75 15.05 24.41
CA MET A 1 -16.65 14.11 24.11
C MET A 1 -16.85 13.70 22.66
N THR A 2 -16.31 14.48 21.72
CA THR A 2 -16.30 14.12 20.30
C THR A 2 -15.17 13.12 20.15
N THR A 3 -15.51 11.85 19.93
CA THR A 3 -14.52 10.89 19.44
C THR A 3 -14.18 11.34 18.03
N ASP A 4 -13.07 12.07 17.88
CA ASP A 4 -12.44 12.22 16.58
C ASP A 4 -12.08 10.80 16.13
N THR A 5 -12.92 10.24 15.25
CA THR A 5 -12.57 9.04 14.52
C THR A 5 -11.40 9.46 13.63
N GLU A 6 -10.17 9.32 14.12
CA GLU A 6 -8.98 9.52 13.29
C GLU A 6 -9.14 8.61 12.07
N THR A 7 -9.44 9.24 10.93
CA THR A 7 -9.73 8.53 9.68
C THR A 7 -8.47 7.84 9.25
N GLN A 8 -8.39 6.52 9.41
CA GLN A 8 -7.22 5.73 9.03
C GLN A 8 -6.87 5.93 7.54
N GLN A 9 -5.86 6.74 7.23
CA GLN A 9 -5.44 7.00 5.84
C GLN A 9 -4.32 6.07 5.40
N ILE A 10 -4.34 5.65 4.12
CA ILE A 10 -3.19 5.00 3.47
C ILE A 10 -2.14 6.06 3.17
N THR A 11 -0.91 5.81 3.60
CA THR A 11 0.21 6.77 3.49
C THR A 11 1.45 6.19 2.82
N HIS A 12 1.57 4.85 2.74
CA HIS A 12 2.74 4.18 2.17
C HIS A 12 2.34 3.01 1.28
N VAL A 13 3.12 2.75 0.23
CA VAL A 13 3.18 1.41 -0.39
C VAL A 13 4.01 0.48 0.49
N ALA A 14 3.63 -0.79 0.53
CA ALA A 14 4.31 -1.78 1.35
C ALA A 14 4.40 -3.16 0.68
N ILE A 15 5.41 -3.92 1.08
CA ILE A 15 5.58 -5.34 0.74
C ILE A 15 5.91 -6.11 2.02
N SER A 16 5.10 -7.11 2.34
CA SER A 16 5.44 -8.12 3.34
C SER A 16 6.33 -9.18 2.70
N TYR A 17 7.60 -9.25 3.14
CA TYR A 17 8.60 -10.15 2.61
C TYR A 17 9.65 -10.53 3.65
N ALA A 18 10.01 -11.81 3.70
CA ALA A 18 11.01 -12.37 4.61
C ALA A 18 10.77 -12.02 6.10
N GLY A 19 9.49 -12.05 6.52
CA GLY A 19 9.10 -11.75 7.90
C GLY A 19 9.15 -10.26 8.27
N ARG A 20 9.33 -9.36 7.28
CA ARG A 20 9.41 -7.91 7.47
C ARG A 20 8.43 -7.18 6.54
N ILE A 21 7.89 -6.06 7.03
CA ILE A 21 7.21 -5.09 6.18
C ILE A 21 8.23 -4.08 5.67
N TRP A 22 8.35 -4.00 4.35
CA TRP A 22 9.15 -3.01 3.63
C TRP A 22 8.21 -1.96 3.07
N SER A 23 8.48 -0.67 3.27
CA SER A 23 7.55 0.37 2.85
C SER A 23 8.26 1.66 2.47
N LEU A 24 7.62 2.44 1.60
CA LEU A 24 8.02 3.79 1.23
C LEU A 24 6.79 4.70 1.21
N PRO A 25 6.92 5.98 1.65
CA PRO A 25 5.79 6.90 1.69
C PRO A 25 5.28 7.21 0.27
N ALA A 26 4.03 7.64 0.16
CA ALA A 26 3.54 8.22 -1.08
C ALA A 26 4.49 9.35 -1.57
N PRO A 27 4.72 9.49 -2.90
CA PRO A 27 4.01 8.83 -3.98
C PRO A 27 4.74 7.59 -4.56
N ASN A 28 5.61 6.93 -3.79
CA ASN A 28 6.33 5.72 -4.27
C ASN A 28 5.37 4.61 -4.72
N ARG A 29 5.85 3.73 -5.60
CA ARG A 29 5.11 2.57 -6.14
C ARG A 29 5.70 1.27 -5.61
N HIS A 30 5.00 0.14 -5.76
CA HIS A 30 5.52 -1.17 -5.33
C HIS A 30 6.89 -1.49 -5.94
N HIS A 31 7.14 -1.10 -7.19
CA HIS A 31 8.47 -1.29 -7.81
C HIS A 31 9.60 -0.52 -7.12
N ASP A 32 9.30 0.63 -6.48
CA ASP A 32 10.29 1.38 -5.71
C ASP A 32 10.64 0.62 -4.42
N VAL A 33 9.65 -0.01 -3.78
CA VAL A 33 9.88 -0.88 -2.63
C VAL A 33 10.72 -2.10 -3.02
N ILE A 34 10.48 -2.69 -4.19
CA ILE A 34 11.30 -3.81 -4.72
C ILE A 34 12.76 -3.38 -4.91
N ARG A 35 12.99 -2.20 -5.52
CA ARG A 35 14.34 -1.63 -5.67
C ARG A 35 15.00 -1.34 -4.33
N PHE A 36 14.24 -0.83 -3.37
CA PHE A 36 14.70 -0.59 -2.01
C PHE A 36 15.13 -1.88 -1.33
N ILE A 37 14.31 -2.94 -1.40
CA ILE A 37 14.66 -4.27 -0.89
C ILE A 37 15.97 -4.74 -1.52
N ALA A 38 16.07 -4.70 -2.86
CA ALA A 38 17.27 -5.14 -3.58
C ALA A 38 18.55 -4.41 -3.15
N LYS A 39 18.44 -3.11 -2.89
CA LYS A 39 19.54 -2.28 -2.40
C LYS A 39 19.96 -2.67 -0.98
N GLU A 40 19.00 -2.89 -0.08
CA GLU A 40 19.26 -3.14 1.35
C GLU A 40 19.75 -4.56 1.63
N THR A 41 19.25 -5.56 0.91
CA THR A 41 19.61 -6.96 1.15
C THR A 41 20.71 -7.47 0.21
N GLY A 42 21.06 -6.69 -0.83
CA GLY A 42 21.93 -7.13 -1.91
C GLY A 42 21.28 -8.16 -2.85
N SER A 43 20.02 -8.52 -2.63
CA SER A 43 19.26 -9.47 -3.43
C SER A 43 17.84 -8.96 -3.66
N GLY A 44 17.30 -9.12 -4.86
CA GLY A 44 15.88 -8.80 -5.11
C GLY A 44 14.89 -9.60 -4.27
N LEU A 45 13.61 -9.48 -4.63
CA LEU A 45 12.53 -10.27 -4.04
C LEU A 45 12.59 -11.71 -4.56
N TYR A 46 13.03 -12.64 -3.70
CA TYR A 46 13.08 -14.07 -4.00
C TYR A 46 12.18 -14.83 -3.03
N GLY A 47 11.05 -15.35 -3.55
CA GLY A 47 10.11 -16.16 -2.79
C GLY A 47 8.75 -15.48 -2.53
N PRO A 48 7.91 -16.11 -1.69
CA PRO A 48 6.58 -15.61 -1.38
C PRO A 48 6.63 -14.22 -0.75
N HIS A 49 5.76 -13.34 -1.23
CA HIS A 49 5.58 -12.00 -0.71
C HIS A 49 4.14 -11.55 -0.93
N SER A 50 3.72 -10.53 -0.18
CA SER A 50 2.43 -9.88 -0.35
C SER A 50 2.66 -8.40 -0.58
N GLU A 51 2.09 -7.86 -1.65
CA GLU A 51 2.06 -6.42 -1.91
C GLU A 51 0.84 -5.82 -1.23
N GLY A 52 1.01 -4.63 -0.65
CA GLY A 52 0.00 -3.97 0.16
C GLY A 52 0.36 -2.52 0.45
N PHE A 53 -0.16 -2.00 1.55
CA PHE A 53 -0.02 -0.60 1.97
C PHE A 53 0.13 -0.50 3.48
N LEU A 54 0.69 0.61 3.96
CA LEU A 54 0.56 1.00 5.37
C LEU A 54 -0.40 2.16 5.53
N THR A 55 -1.16 2.09 6.62
CA THR A 55 -1.91 3.23 7.13
C THR A 55 -1.01 4.18 7.90
N GLU A 56 -1.45 5.39 8.23
CA GLU A 56 -0.70 6.34 9.08
C GLU A 56 -0.34 5.76 10.46
N ASN A 57 -1.18 4.88 11.00
CA ASN A 57 -0.92 4.15 12.24
C ASN A 57 0.04 2.94 12.07
N GLY A 58 0.67 2.78 10.91
CA GLY A 58 1.60 1.68 10.62
C GLY A 58 0.95 0.30 10.44
N THR A 59 -0.37 0.22 10.31
CA THR A 59 -1.07 -1.04 10.07
C THR A 59 -0.89 -1.49 8.63
N TYR A 60 -0.45 -2.73 8.42
CA TYR A 60 -0.34 -3.33 7.09
C TYR A 60 -1.69 -3.83 6.60
N LEU A 61 -2.04 -3.45 5.37
CA LEU A 61 -3.20 -3.92 4.64
C LEU A 61 -2.76 -4.54 3.32
N ASP A 62 -3.31 -5.70 2.98
CA ASP A 62 -3.18 -6.23 1.63
C ASP A 62 -3.96 -5.36 0.62
N ARG A 63 -3.78 -5.62 -0.67
CA ARG A 63 -4.41 -4.81 -1.73
C ARG A 63 -5.95 -4.82 -1.70
N LEU A 64 -6.57 -5.89 -1.19
CA LEU A 64 -8.03 -5.98 -1.12
C LEU A 64 -8.57 -5.17 0.06
N SER A 65 -7.98 -5.32 1.24
CA SER A 65 -8.37 -4.55 2.43
C SER A 65 -8.08 -3.06 2.25
N ALA A 66 -6.94 -2.73 1.62
CA ALA A 66 -6.59 -1.37 1.28
C ALA A 66 -7.58 -0.75 0.28
N ARG A 67 -8.11 -1.53 -0.68
CA ARG A 67 -9.16 -1.09 -1.62
C ARG A 67 -10.38 -0.57 -0.87
N TRP A 68 -10.91 -1.35 0.05
CA TRP A 68 -12.09 -0.98 0.83
C TRP A 68 -11.84 0.26 1.68
N LEU A 69 -10.67 0.34 2.32
CA LEU A 69 -10.29 1.52 3.09
C LEU A 69 -10.26 2.77 2.19
N ALA A 70 -9.56 2.70 1.06
CA ALA A 70 -9.43 3.81 0.11
C ALA A 70 -10.77 4.29 -0.46
N GLU A 71 -11.73 3.39 -0.69
CA GLU A 71 -13.10 3.76 -1.07
C GLU A 71 -13.81 4.48 0.07
N SER A 72 -13.73 3.95 1.28
CA SER A 72 -14.42 4.51 2.45
C SER A 72 -13.89 5.87 2.90
N THR A 73 -12.60 6.14 2.66
CA THR A 73 -11.93 7.40 3.01
C THR A 73 -11.86 8.40 1.85
N GLY A 74 -12.34 8.03 0.67
CA GLY A 74 -12.27 8.85 -0.54
C GLY A 74 -10.87 9.01 -1.14
N GLN A 75 -9.90 8.19 -0.72
CA GLN A 75 -8.56 8.17 -1.32
C GLN A 75 -8.52 7.47 -2.69
N PHE A 76 -9.55 6.72 -3.06
CA PHE A 76 -9.60 6.04 -4.35
C PHE A 76 -9.96 6.99 -5.50
N LYS A 77 -9.00 7.20 -6.40
CA LYS A 77 -9.01 8.15 -7.53
C LYS A 77 -8.99 7.48 -8.92
N ARG A 78 -9.23 6.17 -9.04
CA ARG A 78 -9.24 5.50 -10.35
C ARG A 78 -10.25 6.16 -11.28
N ALA A 79 -9.80 6.55 -12.47
CA ALA A 79 -10.64 7.17 -13.48
C ALA A 79 -11.71 6.20 -14.02
N ALA A 80 -12.83 6.75 -14.50
CA ALA A 80 -13.83 5.98 -15.22
C ALA A 80 -13.21 5.31 -16.46
N GLY A 81 -13.32 3.98 -16.55
CA GLY A 81 -12.68 3.17 -17.60
C GLY A 81 -11.32 2.56 -17.21
N GLY A 82 -10.82 2.81 -16.00
CA GLY A 82 -9.66 2.11 -15.46
C GLY A 82 -9.90 0.61 -15.24
N THR A 83 -8.82 -0.13 -15.02
CA THR A 83 -8.85 -1.58 -14.77
C THR A 83 -9.88 -1.94 -13.71
N GLN A 84 -10.74 -2.92 -13.98
CA GLN A 84 -11.80 -3.39 -13.05
C GLN A 84 -11.28 -4.35 -11.99
N SER A 85 -10.00 -4.22 -11.60
CA SER A 85 -9.39 -5.11 -10.62
C SER A 85 -9.97 -4.84 -9.23
N PRO A 86 -10.29 -5.90 -8.44
CA PRO A 86 -10.68 -5.76 -7.04
C PRO A 86 -9.50 -5.30 -6.16
N HIS A 87 -8.27 -5.40 -6.65
CA HIS A 87 -7.08 -4.97 -5.93
C HIS A 87 -6.82 -3.47 -6.13
N LEU A 88 -6.38 -2.83 -5.05
CA LEU A 88 -5.86 -1.47 -5.09
C LEU A 88 -4.42 -1.45 -5.61
N PHE A 89 -4.15 -0.57 -6.56
CA PHE A 89 -2.82 -0.19 -7.01
C PHE A 89 -2.50 1.21 -6.51
N SER A 90 -1.22 1.54 -6.38
CA SER A 90 -0.79 2.85 -5.90
C SER A 90 -1.30 3.99 -6.80
N GLU A 91 -1.40 3.74 -8.10
CA GLU A 91 -1.87 4.65 -9.16
C GLU A 91 -3.34 5.02 -8.99
N ASP A 92 -4.07 4.23 -8.20
CA ASP A 92 -5.44 4.54 -7.84
C ASP A 92 -5.53 5.50 -6.65
N LEU A 93 -4.44 5.81 -5.96
CA LEU A 93 -4.43 6.70 -4.80
C LEU A 93 -3.82 8.07 -5.13
N TRP A 94 -2.78 8.07 -5.98
CA TRP A 94 -2.02 9.25 -6.39
C TRP A 94 -1.35 9.02 -7.73
#